data_AF-A0A956LG77-F1
#
_entry.id   AF-A0A956LG77-F1
#
_cell.length_a   1.000
_cell.length_b   1.000
_cell.length_c   1.000
_cell.angle_alpha   90.00
_cell.angle_beta   90.00
_cell.angle_gamma   90.00
#
_symmetry.space_group_name_H-M   'P 1'
#
loop_
_entity.id
_entity.type
_entity.pdbx_description
1 polymer ?
#
loop_
_entity_poly.entity_id
_entity_poly.type
_entity_poly.pdbx_seq_one_letter_code
_entity_poly.pdbx_strand_id
1 'polypeptide(L)'
;MARKLAPGESRAVFGRSWWKTISDQELPTSAFPRSIANIVKAGNHTPVLVVASPDYILAMEDDLLAARDVMRSSEQLIVISNGPRLKSSRIINNVIPVDERARSCVSGSLQGLNARVAHKLVRGIKVGPICYSKLRERYDVMMKDAKKPARTHGETMTDDQVIEYIHAELEVDSNVKQTRLLQKLRKSGRSCEQKRFRGLFIIVKKG
;
A
#
# COMPACT_ATOMS: atom_id res chain seq x y z
N MET A 1 0.57 16.32 15.09
CA MET A 1 1.94 16.81 14.82
C MET A 1 2.86 15.60 14.62
N ALA A 2 3.55 15.48 13.48
CA ALA A 2 4.54 14.42 13.29
C ALA A 2 5.86 14.86 13.92
N ARG A 3 6.35 14.11 14.92
CA ARG A 3 7.69 14.32 15.50
C ARG A 3 8.74 14.13 14.39
N LYS A 4 9.62 15.12 14.21
CA LYS A 4 10.82 14.93 13.37
C LYS A 4 11.72 13.90 14.06
N LEU A 5 12.16 12.89 13.31
CA LEU A 5 13.14 11.90 13.78
C LEU A 5 14.41 12.63 14.24
N ALA A 6 15.03 12.13 15.31
CA ALA A 6 16.30 12.68 15.77
C ALA A 6 17.40 12.43 14.71
N PRO A 7 18.43 13.29 14.62
CA PRO A 7 19.58 13.05 13.74
C PRO A 7 20.19 11.67 14.05
N GLY A 8 20.26 10.79 13.04
CA GLY A 8 20.81 9.43 13.17
C GLY A 8 19.80 8.32 13.51
N GLU A 9 18.54 8.64 13.85
CA GLU A 9 17.52 7.63 14.13
C GLU A 9 16.97 7.03 12.83
N SER A 10 17.26 5.75 12.59
CA SER A 10 16.66 5.04 11.45
C SER A 10 15.14 4.98 11.61
N ARG A 11 14.40 5.27 10.53
CA ARG A 11 12.93 5.11 10.47
C ARG A 11 12.46 3.75 10.98
N ALA A 12 13.24 2.69 10.75
CA ALA A 12 12.91 1.34 11.21
C ALA A 12 13.01 1.23 12.75
N VAL A 13 14.02 1.85 13.36
CA VAL A 13 14.21 1.86 14.83
C VAL A 13 13.06 2.61 15.51
N PHE A 14 12.74 3.81 15.01
CA PHE A 14 11.59 4.57 15.49
C PHE A 14 10.28 3.79 15.34
N GLY A 15 10.06 3.19 14.16
CA GLY A 15 8.85 2.41 13.89
C GLY A 15 8.66 1.24 14.86
N ARG A 16 9.73 0.48 15.16
CA ARG A 16 9.69 -0.61 16.14
C ARG A 16 9.41 -0.10 17.55
N SER A 17 10.07 0.98 17.96
CA SER A 17 9.86 1.61 19.28
C SER A 17 8.41 2.10 19.44
N TRP A 18 7.87 2.74 18.40
CA TRP A 18 6.48 3.16 18.36
C TRP A 18 5.51 1.98 18.47
N TRP A 19 5.70 0.91 17.68
CA TRP A 19 4.87 -0.29 17.74
C TRP A 19 4.91 -0.93 19.13
N LYS A 20 6.12 -1.06 19.71
CA LYS A 20 6.31 -1.59 21.05
C LYS A 20 5.57 -0.76 22.11
N THR A 21 5.63 0.57 22.02
CA THR A 21 4.96 1.45 22.97
C THR A 21 3.45 1.25 22.95
N ILE A 22 2.83 1.11 21.77
CA ILE A 22 1.38 0.90 21.68
C ILE A 22 0.96 -0.51 22.12
N SER A 23 1.80 -1.52 21.85
CA SER A 23 1.53 -2.91 22.25
C SER A 23 1.69 -3.15 23.74
N ASP A 24 2.63 -2.45 24.38
CA ASP A 24 3.02 -2.66 25.77
C ASP A 24 2.27 -1.74 26.75
N GLN A 25 1.60 -0.68 26.27
CA GLN A 25 0.92 0.26 27.14
C GLN A 25 -0.22 -0.42 27.92
N GLU A 26 -0.02 -0.56 29.23
CA GLU A 26 -1.04 -1.01 30.19
C GLU A 26 -2.18 -0.01 30.23
N LEU A 27 -3.41 -0.49 30.03
CA LEU A 27 -4.61 0.30 30.29
C LEU A 27 -5.34 -0.26 31.50
N PRO A 28 -5.97 0.60 32.32
CA PRO A 28 -6.89 0.16 33.35
C PRO A 28 -8.02 -0.59 32.63
N THR A 29 -8.06 -1.91 32.82
CA THR A 29 -9.11 -2.78 32.29
C THR A 29 -9.11 -2.98 30.77
N SER A 30 -8.28 -3.88 30.22
CA SER A 30 -8.68 -4.52 28.95
C SER A 30 -8.19 -5.96 28.84
N ALA A 31 -9.12 -6.90 28.88
CA ALA A 31 -8.93 -8.32 28.58
C ALA A 31 -8.66 -8.61 27.08
N PHE A 32 -8.40 -7.57 26.28
CA PHE A 32 -8.28 -7.68 24.83
C PHE A 32 -6.82 -7.56 24.37
N PRO A 33 -6.38 -8.44 23.46
CA PRO A 33 -5.00 -8.44 22.99
C PRO A 33 -4.66 -7.19 22.17
N ARG A 34 -3.45 -6.64 22.41
CA ARG A 34 -2.94 -5.37 21.83
C ARG A 34 -1.79 -5.54 20.84
N SER A 35 -1.29 -6.76 20.73
CA SER A 35 -0.23 -7.15 19.80
C SER A 35 -0.76 -8.28 18.91
N ILE A 36 -0.16 -8.45 17.73
CA ILE A 36 -0.52 -9.55 16.83
C ILE A 36 -0.24 -10.89 17.52
N ALA A 37 0.89 -11.00 18.23
CA ALA A 37 1.20 -12.20 18.99
C ALA A 37 0.14 -12.51 20.05
N ASN A 38 -0.34 -11.49 20.78
CA ASN A 38 -1.38 -11.68 21.78
C ASN A 38 -2.74 -12.04 21.14
N ILE A 39 -3.05 -11.48 19.96
CA ILE A 39 -4.25 -11.85 19.20
C ILE A 39 -4.19 -13.34 18.83
N VAL A 40 -3.03 -13.80 18.36
CA VAL A 40 -2.83 -15.20 17.98
C VAL A 40 -2.88 -16.13 19.18
N LYS A 41 -2.27 -15.75 20.32
CA LYS A 41 -2.30 -16.53 21.57
C LYS A 41 -3.72 -16.67 22.12
N ALA A 42 -4.54 -15.62 22.04
CA ALA A 42 -5.91 -15.62 22.53
C ALA A 42 -6.89 -16.31 21.57
N GLY A 43 -6.54 -16.43 20.29
CA GLY A 43 -7.39 -17.02 19.25
C GLY A 43 -7.27 -18.54 19.13
N ASN A 44 -8.15 -19.15 18.32
CA ASN A 44 -8.19 -20.59 18.07
C ASN A 44 -7.23 -21.04 16.94
N HIS A 45 -5.97 -20.57 16.97
CA HIS A 45 -4.95 -20.90 15.96
C HIS A 45 -5.38 -20.68 14.50
N THR A 46 -6.13 -19.61 14.22
CA THR A 46 -6.55 -19.26 12.86
C THR A 46 -5.42 -18.61 12.06
N PRO A 47 -5.34 -18.80 10.73
CA PRO A 47 -4.40 -18.09 9.89
C PRO A 47 -4.53 -16.57 10.03
N VAL A 48 -3.38 -15.88 10.05
CA VAL A 48 -3.30 -14.41 10.10
C VAL A 48 -2.73 -13.90 8.79
N LEU A 49 -3.51 -13.06 8.10
CA LEU A 49 -3.11 -12.35 6.91
C LEU A 49 -2.85 -10.87 7.22
N VAL A 50 -1.60 -10.45 7.14
CA VAL A 50 -1.18 -9.07 7.37
C VAL A 50 -0.92 -8.39 6.04
N VAL A 51 -1.61 -7.27 5.80
CA VAL A 51 -1.47 -6.51 4.56
C VAL A 51 -1.13 -5.07 4.90
N ALA A 52 0.13 -4.68 4.72
CA ALA A 52 0.60 -3.35 5.10
C ALA A 52 1.75 -2.87 4.20
N SER A 53 2.14 -1.60 4.34
CA SER A 53 3.36 -1.09 3.71
C SER A 53 4.61 -1.70 4.37
N PRO A 54 5.77 -1.71 3.70
CA PRO A 54 6.99 -2.25 4.29
C PRO A 54 7.37 -1.58 5.60
N ASP A 55 7.05 -0.29 5.78
CA ASP A 55 7.42 0.46 6.98
C ASP A 55 6.65 -0.04 8.21
N TYR A 56 5.37 -0.38 8.03
CA TYR A 56 4.57 -1.03 9.08
C TYR A 56 5.01 -2.48 9.32
N ILE A 57 5.34 -3.24 8.27
CA ILE A 57 5.84 -4.61 8.46
C ILE A 57 7.14 -4.61 9.26
N LEU A 58 8.07 -3.70 8.98
CA LEU A 58 9.32 -3.56 9.72
C LEU A 58 9.12 -3.06 11.16
N ALA A 59 8.15 -2.17 11.38
CA ALA A 59 7.75 -1.72 12.71
C ALA A 59 7.18 -2.87 13.56
N MET A 60 6.38 -3.75 12.94
CA MET A 60 5.75 -4.90 13.59
C MET A 60 6.62 -6.16 13.61
N GLU A 61 7.85 -6.13 13.08
CA GLU A 61 8.61 -7.35 12.77
C GLU A 61 8.78 -8.28 13.99
N ASP A 62 9.14 -7.73 15.15
CA ASP A 62 9.31 -8.52 16.38
C ASP A 62 7.99 -9.15 16.86
N ASP A 63 6.87 -8.42 16.76
CA ASP A 63 5.54 -8.92 17.13
C ASP A 63 5.01 -9.96 16.13
N LEU A 64 5.31 -9.80 14.84
CA LEU A 64 4.99 -10.79 13.81
C LEU A 64 5.79 -12.09 13.99
N LEU A 65 7.06 -11.99 14.36
CA LEU A 65 7.88 -13.16 14.70
C LEU A 65 7.33 -13.86 15.95
N ALA A 66 7.05 -13.10 17.01
CA ALA A 66 6.46 -13.64 18.23
C ALA A 66 5.09 -14.30 17.98
N ALA A 67 4.30 -13.74 17.07
CA ALA A 67 3.04 -14.33 16.63
C ALA A 67 3.25 -15.65 15.89
N ARG A 68 4.20 -15.70 14.96
CA ARG A 68 4.54 -16.91 14.20
C ARG A 68 5.00 -18.04 15.12
N ASP A 69 5.81 -17.72 16.12
CA ASP A 69 6.43 -18.71 17.00
C ASP A 69 5.42 -19.43 17.93
N VAL A 70 4.22 -18.86 18.10
CA VAL A 70 3.12 -19.49 18.85
C VAL A 70 2.04 -20.14 17.96
N MET A 71 2.16 -20.02 16.63
CA MET A 71 1.26 -20.70 15.70
C MET A 71 1.61 -22.19 15.58
N ARG A 72 0.64 -23.01 15.18
CA ARG A 72 0.88 -24.45 14.94
C ARG A 72 1.77 -24.69 13.73
N SER A 73 1.73 -23.78 12.77
CA SER A 73 2.58 -23.81 11.60
C SER A 73 2.94 -22.39 11.18
N SER A 74 4.19 -22.18 10.77
CA SER A 74 4.64 -20.92 10.19
C SER A 74 3.85 -20.54 8.94
N GLU A 75 3.24 -21.50 8.24
CA GLU A 75 2.37 -21.30 7.08
C GLU A 75 1.09 -20.53 7.41
N GLN A 76 0.74 -20.41 8.69
CA GLN A 76 -0.46 -19.69 9.14
C GLN A 76 -0.24 -18.17 9.21
N LEU A 77 1.01 -17.70 9.21
CA LEU A 77 1.33 -16.28 9.07
C LEU A 77 1.61 -15.97 7.61
N ILE A 78 0.78 -15.11 7.02
CA ILE A 78 0.98 -14.58 5.67
C ILE A 78 1.10 -13.07 5.72
N VAL A 79 2.16 -12.54 5.13
CA VAL A 79 2.40 -11.10 4.99
C VAL A 79 2.34 -10.74 3.51
N ILE A 80 1.50 -9.78 3.14
CA ILE A 80 1.44 -9.23 1.77
C ILE A 80 1.92 -7.79 1.81
N SER A 81 3.09 -7.55 1.24
CA SER A 81 3.71 -6.23 1.21
C SER A 81 4.64 -6.05 0.01
N ASN A 82 5.10 -4.82 -0.22
CA ASN A 82 6.02 -4.54 -1.32
C ASN A 82 7.44 -5.06 -0.99
N GLY A 83 8.01 -5.87 -1.88
CA GLY A 83 9.19 -6.70 -1.59
C GLY A 83 10.55 -5.99 -1.39
N PRO A 84 10.92 -4.93 -2.15
CA PRO A 84 12.31 -4.47 -2.16
C PRO A 84 12.90 -4.06 -0.81
N ARG A 85 12.08 -3.47 0.07
CA ARG A 85 12.52 -3.03 1.41
C ARG A 85 12.53 -4.14 2.46
N LEU A 86 11.94 -5.30 2.16
CA LEU A 86 11.81 -6.41 3.09
C LEU A 86 12.82 -7.53 2.84
N LYS A 87 13.67 -7.42 1.81
CA LYS A 87 14.63 -8.48 1.43
C LYS A 87 15.54 -8.95 2.58
N SER A 88 15.91 -8.04 3.48
CA SER A 88 16.78 -8.32 4.63
C SER A 88 16.01 -8.53 5.93
N SER A 89 14.67 -8.59 5.88
CA SER A 89 13.82 -8.78 7.05
C SER A 89 13.81 -10.23 7.50
N ARG A 90 13.73 -10.45 8.81
CA ARG A 90 13.59 -11.77 9.43
C ARG A 90 12.26 -12.45 9.13
N ILE A 91 11.25 -11.70 8.69
CA ILE A 91 9.92 -12.22 8.34
C ILE A 91 9.78 -12.59 6.86
N ILE A 92 10.86 -12.47 6.05
CA ILE A 92 10.81 -12.62 4.59
C ILE A 92 10.20 -13.94 4.10
N ASN A 93 10.37 -15.03 4.86
CA ASN A 93 9.82 -16.35 4.52
C ASN A 93 8.29 -16.44 4.64
N ASN A 94 7.65 -15.45 5.27
CA ASN A 94 6.20 -15.32 5.35
C ASN A 94 5.66 -14.22 4.42
N VAL A 95 6.54 -13.56 3.64
CA VAL A 95 6.17 -12.42 2.79
C VAL A 95 5.90 -12.86 1.36
N ILE A 96 4.73 -12.51 0.84
CA ILE A 96 4.43 -12.47 -0.59
C ILE A 96 4.81 -11.07 -1.09
N PRO A 97 5.91 -10.94 -1.87
CA PRO A 97 6.44 -9.65 -2.27
C PRO A 97 5.64 -9.11 -3.47
N VAL A 98 4.72 -8.19 -3.20
CA VAL A 98 3.91 -7.52 -4.20
C VAL A 98 4.81 -6.69 -5.11
N ASP A 99 4.85 -7.04 -6.38
CA ASP A 99 5.59 -6.39 -7.44
C ASP A 99 4.71 -5.31 -8.11
N GLU A 100 5.32 -4.21 -8.59
CA GLU A 100 4.59 -3.18 -9.33
C GLU A 100 3.91 -3.71 -10.61
N ARG A 101 4.40 -4.81 -11.18
CA ARG A 101 3.79 -5.55 -12.29
C ARG A 101 2.39 -6.05 -11.95
N ALA A 102 2.11 -6.33 -10.67
CA ALA A 102 0.79 -6.77 -10.22
C ALA A 102 -0.31 -5.72 -10.49
N ARG A 103 0.05 -4.45 -10.77
CA ARG A 103 -0.89 -3.42 -11.22
C ARG A 103 -1.61 -3.77 -12.53
N SER A 104 -0.97 -4.55 -13.40
CA SER A 104 -1.64 -5.06 -14.62
C SER A 104 -2.71 -6.10 -14.29
N CYS A 105 -2.61 -6.75 -13.13
CA CYS A 105 -3.50 -7.82 -12.69
C CYS A 105 -4.65 -7.33 -11.80
N VAL A 106 -4.57 -6.11 -11.26
CA VAL A 106 -5.60 -5.51 -10.39
C VAL A 106 -5.85 -4.05 -10.76
N SER A 107 -7.12 -3.67 -10.95
CA SER A 107 -7.52 -2.29 -11.25
C SER A 107 -7.30 -1.36 -10.04
N GLY A 108 -7.18 -0.03 -10.25
CA GLY A 108 -7.17 0.98 -9.18
C GLY A 108 -5.83 1.65 -8.86
N SER A 109 -5.81 2.51 -7.83
CA SER A 109 -4.68 3.39 -7.48
C SER A 109 -3.51 2.68 -6.81
N LEU A 110 -2.31 3.26 -6.86
CA LEU A 110 -1.08 2.67 -6.32
C LEU A 110 -1.14 2.44 -4.79
N GLN A 111 -1.80 3.34 -4.06
CA GLN A 111 -1.91 3.34 -2.59
C GLN A 111 -2.67 2.14 -1.99
N GLY A 112 -3.33 1.32 -2.80
CA GLY A 112 -4.04 0.12 -2.35
C GLY A 112 -3.58 -1.18 -3.01
N LEU A 113 -2.40 -1.19 -3.67
CA LEU A 113 -1.97 -2.34 -4.46
C LEU A 113 -1.88 -3.62 -3.60
N ASN A 114 -1.25 -3.56 -2.43
CA ASN A 114 -1.11 -4.72 -1.54
C ASN A 114 -2.48 -5.30 -1.13
N ALA A 115 -3.41 -4.43 -0.72
CA ALA A 115 -4.77 -4.81 -0.32
C ALA A 115 -5.56 -5.48 -1.46
N ARG A 116 -5.43 -4.96 -2.69
CA ARG A 116 -6.14 -5.53 -3.85
C ARG A 116 -5.52 -6.83 -4.32
N VAL A 117 -4.20 -6.96 -4.26
CA VAL A 117 -3.53 -8.25 -4.49
C VAL A 117 -4.01 -9.26 -3.46
N ALA A 118 -3.98 -8.92 -2.17
CA ALA A 118 -4.50 -9.77 -1.10
C ALA A 118 -5.94 -10.22 -1.36
N HIS A 119 -6.83 -9.27 -1.67
CA HIS A 119 -8.22 -9.56 -2.00
C HIS A 119 -8.36 -10.52 -3.21
N LYS A 120 -7.60 -10.30 -4.28
CA LYS A 120 -7.63 -11.18 -5.46
C LYS A 120 -7.13 -12.59 -5.15
N LEU A 121 -6.09 -12.72 -4.33
CA LEU A 121 -5.56 -14.02 -3.94
C LEU A 121 -6.56 -14.80 -3.08
N VAL A 122 -7.16 -14.15 -2.07
CA VAL A 122 -8.11 -14.77 -1.13
C VAL A 122 -9.45 -15.10 -1.80
N ARG A 123 -10.01 -14.21 -2.62
CA ARG A 123 -11.32 -14.42 -3.27
C ARG A 123 -11.37 -15.68 -4.14
N GLY A 124 -10.23 -16.13 -4.66
CA GLY A 124 -10.17 -17.35 -5.47
C GLY A 124 -10.03 -18.65 -4.68
N ILE A 125 -9.99 -18.60 -3.34
CA ILE A 125 -10.00 -19.79 -2.48
C ILE A 125 -11.45 -20.19 -2.26
N LYS A 126 -11.88 -21.29 -2.89
CA LYS A 126 -13.23 -21.85 -2.72
C LYS A 126 -13.30 -22.87 -1.59
N VAL A 127 -12.25 -23.69 -1.41
CA VAL A 127 -12.17 -24.76 -0.42
C VAL A 127 -10.72 -24.90 0.05
N GLY A 128 -10.53 -25.12 1.37
CA GLY A 128 -9.23 -25.43 1.98
C GLY A 128 -8.62 -24.31 2.83
N PRO A 129 -7.54 -24.61 3.57
CA PRO A 129 -6.93 -23.66 4.50
C PRO A 129 -6.26 -22.49 3.75
N ILE A 130 -6.36 -21.30 4.33
CA ILE A 130 -5.55 -20.14 3.96
C ILE A 130 -4.16 -20.35 4.56
N CYS A 131 -3.15 -20.55 3.71
CA CYS A 131 -1.77 -20.72 4.13
C CYS A 131 -0.81 -20.02 3.16
N TYR A 132 0.41 -19.76 3.63
CA TYR A 132 1.44 -19.04 2.89
C TYR A 132 1.73 -19.66 1.52
N SER A 133 2.10 -20.94 1.48
CA SER A 133 2.43 -21.69 0.25
C SER A 133 1.33 -21.58 -0.82
N LYS A 134 0.07 -21.78 -0.46
CA LYS A 134 -1.06 -21.67 -1.40
C LYS A 134 -1.25 -20.26 -1.93
N LEU A 135 -1.17 -19.25 -1.06
CA LEU A 135 -1.28 -17.86 -1.50
C LEU A 135 -0.08 -17.45 -2.36
N ARG A 136 1.11 -17.97 -2.07
CA ARG A 136 2.32 -17.77 -2.87
C ARG A 136 2.19 -18.38 -4.25
N GLU A 137 1.78 -19.63 -4.35
CA GLU A 137 1.54 -20.31 -5.63
C GLU A 137 0.54 -19.53 -6.50
N ARG A 138 -0.58 -19.10 -5.91
CA ARG A 138 -1.57 -18.28 -6.61
C ARG A 138 -1.00 -16.94 -7.07
N TYR A 139 -0.16 -16.33 -6.25
CA TYR A 139 0.55 -15.11 -6.63
C TYR A 139 1.49 -15.38 -7.81
N ASP A 140 2.25 -16.47 -7.80
CA ASP A 140 3.14 -16.85 -8.91
C ASP A 140 2.37 -17.06 -10.21
N VAL A 141 1.25 -17.79 -10.17
CA VAL A 141 0.38 -17.95 -11.33
C VAL A 141 -0.14 -16.60 -11.83
N MET A 142 -0.60 -15.72 -10.93
CA MET A 142 -1.06 -14.38 -11.29
C MET A 142 0.05 -13.55 -11.96
N MET A 143 1.31 -13.76 -11.55
CA MET A 143 2.44 -12.98 -12.03
C MET A 143 3.07 -13.49 -13.33
N LYS A 144 2.76 -14.71 -13.78
CA LYS A 144 3.27 -15.26 -15.06
C LYS A 144 2.95 -14.35 -16.24
N ASP A 145 1.73 -13.80 -16.27
CA ASP A 145 1.26 -12.93 -17.37
C ASP A 145 1.36 -11.43 -17.03
N ALA A 146 1.91 -11.09 -15.85
CA ALA A 146 1.97 -9.72 -15.38
C ALA A 146 3.01 -8.90 -16.16
N LYS A 147 2.52 -8.01 -17.03
CA LYS A 147 3.37 -7.07 -17.76
C LYS A 147 3.73 -5.90 -16.87
N LYS A 148 4.96 -5.41 -17.00
CA LYS A 148 5.37 -4.14 -16.39
C LYS A 148 4.50 -3.04 -16.98
N PRO A 149 3.73 -2.28 -16.17
CA PRO A 149 2.98 -1.16 -16.69
C PRO A 149 3.95 -0.23 -17.39
N ALA A 150 3.67 0.11 -18.65
CA ALA A 150 4.40 1.18 -19.32
C ALA A 150 4.32 2.41 -18.41
N ARG A 151 5.47 2.97 -18.02
CA ARG A 151 5.49 4.27 -17.37
C ARG A 151 5.08 5.26 -18.45
N THR A 152 3.78 5.54 -18.55
CA THR A 152 3.30 6.71 -19.29
C THR A 152 3.69 7.94 -18.47
N HIS A 153 4.96 8.35 -18.56
CA HIS A 153 5.28 9.75 -18.38
C HIS A 153 4.64 10.44 -19.58
N GLY A 154 3.42 10.94 -19.37
CA GLY A 154 2.84 11.84 -20.35
C GLY A 154 3.74 13.05 -20.52
N GLU A 155 3.72 13.67 -21.69
CA GLU A 155 4.55 14.84 -21.99
C GLU A 155 4.34 15.91 -20.92
N THR A 156 5.42 16.31 -20.25
CA THR A 156 5.36 17.28 -19.15
C THR A 156 5.04 18.65 -19.74
N MET A 157 3.96 19.26 -19.29
CA MET A 157 3.58 20.60 -19.77
C MET A 157 4.26 21.69 -18.94
N THR A 158 4.55 22.84 -19.55
CA THR A 158 4.87 24.09 -18.82
C THR A 158 3.63 24.68 -18.18
N ASP A 159 3.79 25.66 -17.29
CA ASP A 159 2.64 26.31 -16.66
C ASP A 159 1.79 27.06 -17.69
N ASP A 160 2.42 27.74 -18.66
CA ASP A 160 1.73 28.43 -19.76
C ASP A 160 0.88 27.48 -20.60
N GLN A 161 1.45 26.33 -20.98
CA GLN A 161 0.72 25.30 -21.73
C GLN A 161 -0.47 24.75 -20.93
N VAL A 162 -0.33 24.61 -19.61
CA VAL A 162 -1.43 24.15 -18.74
C VAL A 162 -2.49 25.24 -18.62
N ILE A 163 -2.11 26.51 -18.52
CA ILE A 163 -3.02 27.66 -18.48
C ILE A 163 -3.82 27.72 -19.79
N GLU A 164 -3.15 27.70 -20.95
CA GLU A 164 -3.79 27.69 -22.28
C GLU A 164 -4.79 26.54 -22.41
N TYR A 165 -4.39 25.34 -21.98
CA TYR A 165 -5.28 24.17 -21.98
C TYR A 165 -6.52 24.38 -21.09
N ILE A 166 -6.35 24.98 -19.92
CA ILE A 166 -7.48 25.23 -19.00
C ILE A 166 -8.42 26.29 -19.58
N HIS A 167 -7.90 27.37 -20.18
CA HIS A 167 -8.71 28.38 -20.86
C HIS A 167 -9.55 27.76 -21.98
N ALA A 168 -8.90 27.04 -22.91
CA ALA A 168 -9.58 26.43 -24.05
C ALA A 168 -10.72 25.49 -23.63
N GLU A 169 -10.55 24.76 -22.52
CA GLU A 169 -11.59 23.84 -22.04
C GLU A 169 -12.70 24.55 -21.25
N LEU A 170 -12.39 25.65 -20.55
CA LEU A 170 -13.40 26.46 -19.86
C LEU A 170 -14.23 27.30 -20.82
N GLU A 171 -13.69 27.66 -21.99
CA GLU A 171 -14.46 28.27 -23.08
C GLU A 171 -15.54 27.30 -23.62
N VAL A 172 -15.23 26.00 -23.66
CA VAL A 172 -16.18 24.97 -24.09
C VAL A 172 -17.20 24.63 -23.00
N ASP A 173 -16.77 24.51 -21.73
CA ASP A 173 -17.63 24.25 -20.58
C ASP A 173 -17.11 24.96 -19.33
N SER A 174 -17.70 26.11 -19.01
CA SER A 174 -17.34 26.95 -17.86
C SER A 174 -17.60 26.28 -16.50
N ASN A 175 -18.42 25.22 -16.48
CA ASN A 175 -18.80 24.47 -15.28
C ASN A 175 -18.00 23.18 -15.09
N VAL A 176 -17.06 22.86 -15.98
CA VAL A 176 -16.26 21.64 -15.87
C VAL A 176 -15.46 21.61 -14.55
N LYS A 177 -15.50 20.47 -13.87
CA LYS A 177 -14.76 20.29 -12.62
C LYS A 177 -13.27 20.07 -12.89
N GLN A 178 -12.43 20.70 -12.08
CA GLN A 178 -10.96 20.58 -12.12
C GLN A 178 -10.46 19.12 -12.21
N THR A 179 -11.05 18.21 -11.43
CA THR A 179 -10.67 16.79 -11.44
C THR A 179 -11.01 16.10 -12.75
N ARG A 180 -12.14 16.47 -13.39
CA ARG A 180 -12.55 15.97 -14.70
C ARG A 180 -11.64 16.50 -15.80
N LEU A 181 -11.26 17.78 -15.71
CA LEU A 181 -10.33 18.41 -16.65
C LEU A 181 -8.93 17.78 -16.60
N LEU A 182 -8.40 17.57 -15.39
CA LEU A 182 -7.11 16.88 -15.21
C LEU A 182 -7.15 15.43 -15.70
N GLN A 183 -8.30 14.74 -15.57
CA GLN A 183 -8.47 13.41 -16.15
C GLN A 183 -8.45 13.45 -17.68
N LYS A 184 -9.11 14.43 -18.31
CA LYS A 184 -9.11 14.61 -19.77
C LYS A 184 -7.69 14.86 -20.29
N LEU A 185 -6.94 15.76 -19.64
CA LEU A 185 -5.54 16.03 -19.94
C LEU A 185 -4.63 14.79 -19.83
N ARG A 186 -4.83 13.97 -18.80
CA ARG A 186 -4.05 12.73 -18.65
C ARG A 186 -4.41 11.68 -19.69
N LYS A 187 -5.67 11.63 -20.13
CA LYS A 187 -6.12 10.74 -21.20
C LYS A 187 -5.55 11.14 -22.56
N SER A 188 -5.19 12.41 -22.77
CA SER A 188 -4.51 12.86 -24.00
C SER A 188 -3.00 12.59 -24.02
N GLY A 189 -2.46 11.90 -23.01
CA GLY A 189 -1.04 11.55 -22.96
C GLY A 189 -0.14 12.68 -22.43
N ARG A 190 -0.72 13.76 -21.88
CA ARG A 190 0.04 14.84 -21.24
C ARG A 190 0.06 14.67 -19.72
N SER A 191 1.10 15.19 -19.05
CA SER A 191 1.22 15.09 -17.59
C SER A 191 1.37 16.44 -16.91
N CYS A 192 0.68 16.58 -15.78
CA CYS A 192 0.77 17.71 -14.86
C CYS A 192 0.52 17.21 -13.43
N GLU A 193 1.33 17.68 -12.48
CA GLU A 193 1.12 17.40 -11.07
C GLU A 193 -0.22 17.92 -10.59
N GLN A 194 -0.93 17.14 -9.77
CA GLN A 194 -2.28 17.50 -9.34
C GLN A 194 -2.32 18.81 -8.54
N LYS A 195 -1.29 19.07 -7.70
CA LYS A 195 -1.19 20.31 -6.92
C LYS A 195 -0.95 21.52 -7.83
N ARG A 196 -0.04 21.38 -8.80
CA ARG A 196 0.26 22.41 -9.80
C ARG A 196 -0.96 22.74 -10.65
N PHE A 197 -1.60 21.73 -11.23
CA PHE A 197 -2.83 21.89 -12.02
C PHE A 197 -3.95 22.56 -11.22
N ARG A 198 -4.10 22.23 -9.93
CA ARG A 198 -5.09 22.86 -9.06
C ARG A 198 -4.82 24.36 -8.86
N GLY A 199 -3.56 24.74 -8.65
CA GLY A 199 -3.17 26.14 -8.50
C GLY A 199 -3.52 26.95 -9.76
N LEU A 200 -3.09 26.46 -10.93
CA LEU A 200 -3.34 27.12 -12.21
C LEU A 200 -4.82 27.21 -12.56
N PHE A 201 -5.61 26.16 -12.31
CA PHE A 201 -7.06 26.18 -12.54
C PHE A 201 -7.79 27.25 -11.71
N ILE A 202 -7.36 27.47 -10.46
CA ILE A 202 -7.95 28.51 -9.61
C ILE A 202 -7.60 29.91 -10.11
N ILE A 203 -6.37 30.11 -10.61
CA ILE A 203 -5.94 31.38 -11.20
C ILE A 203 -6.80 31.69 -12.43
N VAL A 204 -6.90 30.73 -13.36
CA VAL A 204 -7.67 30.90 -14.60
C VAL A 204 -9.17 31.13 -14.37
N LYS A 205 -9.77 30.50 -13.35
CA LYS A 205 -11.21 30.68 -13.05
C LYS A 205 -11.53 31.97 -12.29
N LYS A 206 -10.53 32.62 -11.68
CA LYS A 206 -10.69 33.84 -10.89
C LYS A 206 -10.35 35.12 -11.67
N GLY A 207 -9.48 35.01 -12.67
CA GLY A 207 -9.27 36.06 -13.68
C GLY A 207 -10.37 36.01 -14.72
#